data_AF-A0A0F5PBF6-F1
#
_entry.id   AF-A0A0F5PBF6-F1
#
_cell.length_a   1.000
_cell.length_b   1.000
_cell.length_c   1.000
_cell.angle_alpha   90.00
_cell.angle_beta   90.00
_cell.angle_gamma   90.00
#
_symmetry.space_group_name_H-M   'P 1'
#
loop_
_entity.id
_entity.type
_entity.pdbx_description
1 polymer ?
#
loop_
_entity_poly.entity_id
_entity_poly.type
_entity_poly.pdbx_seq_one_letter_code
_entity_poly.pdbx_strand_id
1 'polypeptide(L)'
;MDFPKLLDVLRNIPLWLTGAIAAGCLFVLYGPSIRGLPLDAARDWPMLGVVTVFAVSLALSQIVALGIKAAREWQSRRKPPRLNFICDDHRGRSFWADGGTATKPITQIRLSLTANNPAPGSARVVKVRIRRPRFIRAAEISSLSFQSPMQIGGSIYSSKGTLFGKQSADCHIDAIIERKLGAAGKALRVAFDLIDESGQVYRVRTKLLPSP
;
A
#
# COMPACT_ATOMS: atom_id res chain seq x y z
N MET A 1 -33.81 18.21 9.42
CA MET A 1 -32.82 17.52 8.57
C MET A 1 -31.53 17.47 9.36
N ASP A 2 -31.04 16.29 9.73
CA ASP A 2 -29.95 16.16 10.70
C ASP A 2 -28.63 16.68 10.10
N PHE A 3 -28.05 17.72 10.73
CA PHE A 3 -26.74 18.30 10.39
C PHE A 3 -25.64 17.26 10.06
N PRO A 4 -25.50 16.13 10.78
CA PRO A 4 -24.51 15.10 10.42
C PRO A 4 -24.76 14.42 9.05
N LYS A 5 -26.01 14.23 8.63
CA LYS A 5 -26.32 13.64 7.30
C LYS A 5 -25.97 14.59 6.17
N LEU A 6 -26.14 15.91 6.39
CA LEU A 6 -25.75 16.93 5.42
C LEU A 6 -24.23 16.94 5.20
N LEU A 7 -23.46 16.79 6.28
CA LEU A 7 -21.99 16.71 6.21
C LEU A 7 -21.49 15.48 5.46
N ASP A 8 -22.14 14.32 5.63
CA ASP A 8 -21.78 13.10 4.87
C ASP A 8 -22.08 13.22 3.38
N VAL A 9 -23.17 13.89 3.00
CA VAL A 9 -23.49 14.18 1.60
C VAL A 9 -22.46 15.14 1.01
N LEU A 10 -22.10 16.23 1.72
CA LEU A 10 -21.09 17.19 1.27
C LEU A 10 -19.69 16.57 1.13
N ARG A 11 -19.38 15.55 1.93
CA ARG A 11 -18.10 14.82 1.87
C ARG A 11 -17.98 13.93 0.63
N ASN A 12 -19.10 13.49 0.07
CA ASN A 12 -19.14 12.65 -1.13
C ASN A 12 -19.19 13.45 -2.44
N ILE A 13 -19.29 14.77 -2.37
CA ILE A 13 -19.27 15.61 -3.58
C ILE A 13 -17.86 15.63 -4.15
N PRO A 14 -17.66 15.23 -5.41
CA PRO A 14 -16.34 15.22 -6.01
C PRO A 14 -15.76 16.63 -6.13
N LEU A 15 -14.48 16.79 -5.78
CA LEU A 15 -13.73 18.05 -5.81
C LEU A 15 -13.77 18.78 -7.15
N TRP A 16 -13.85 18.04 -8.26
CA TRP A 16 -13.94 18.65 -9.58
C TRP A 16 -15.27 19.37 -9.79
N LEU A 17 -16.36 18.89 -9.17
CA LEU A 17 -17.68 19.49 -9.29
C LEU A 17 -17.77 20.79 -8.47
N THR A 18 -17.25 20.79 -7.25
CA THR A 18 -17.18 22.01 -6.41
C THR A 18 -16.26 23.06 -7.02
N GLY A 19 -15.12 22.62 -7.56
CA GLY A 19 -14.20 23.49 -8.32
C GLY A 19 -14.82 24.06 -9.59
N ALA A 20 -15.56 23.24 -10.37
CA ALA A 20 -16.23 23.70 -11.59
C ALA A 20 -17.36 24.69 -11.29
N ILE A 21 -18.14 24.47 -10.23
CA ILE A 21 -19.19 25.41 -9.79
C ILE A 21 -18.56 26.73 -9.34
N ALA A 22 -17.51 26.68 -8.51
CA ALA A 22 -16.81 27.88 -8.06
C ALA A 22 -16.19 28.67 -9.22
N ALA A 23 -15.54 27.99 -10.17
CA ALA A 23 -14.96 28.62 -11.36
C ALA A 23 -16.05 29.20 -12.28
N GLY A 24 -17.16 28.49 -12.47
CA GLY A 24 -18.31 28.97 -13.25
C GLY A 24 -18.93 30.22 -12.63
N CYS A 25 -19.14 30.24 -11.32
CA CYS A 25 -19.67 31.42 -10.62
C CYS A 25 -18.71 32.61 -10.67
N LEU A 26 -17.40 32.39 -10.49
CA LEU A 26 -16.38 33.44 -10.65
C LEU A 26 -16.33 33.97 -12.08
N PHE A 27 -16.49 33.11 -13.09
CA PHE A 27 -16.55 33.49 -14.49
C PHE A 27 -17.81 34.32 -14.80
N VAL A 28 -18.96 33.98 -14.23
CA VAL A 28 -20.18 34.81 -14.36
C VAL A 28 -20.00 36.18 -13.67
N LEU A 29 -19.37 36.21 -12.49
CA LEU A 29 -19.17 37.45 -11.73
C LEU A 29 -18.10 38.36 -12.33
N TYR A 30 -16.96 37.82 -12.78
CA TYR A 30 -15.77 38.59 -13.16
C TYR A 30 -15.34 38.40 -14.62
N GLY A 31 -16.01 37.52 -15.36
CA GLY A 31 -15.69 37.27 -16.76
C GLY A 31 -16.04 38.45 -17.67
N PRO A 32 -15.35 38.55 -18.82
CA PRO A 32 -15.71 39.52 -19.86
C PRO A 32 -17.10 39.19 -20.42
N SER A 33 -17.88 40.22 -20.77
CA SER A 33 -19.16 40.05 -21.42
C SER A 33 -18.96 39.47 -22.83
N ILE A 34 -19.27 38.18 -23.00
CA ILE A 34 -19.21 37.49 -24.28
C ILE A 34 -20.54 37.69 -25.00
N ARG A 35 -20.51 38.28 -26.21
CA ARG A 35 -21.72 38.42 -27.05
C ARG A 35 -22.35 37.05 -27.32
N GLY A 36 -23.63 36.92 -26.98
CA GLY A 36 -24.41 35.69 -27.17
C GLY A 36 -24.70 34.90 -25.90
N LEU A 37 -24.14 35.29 -24.75
CA LEU A 37 -24.48 34.71 -23.44
C LEU A 37 -25.14 35.77 -22.55
N PRO A 38 -26.30 35.50 -21.93
CA PRO A 38 -26.97 36.44 -21.02
C PRO A 38 -26.29 36.46 -19.64
N LEU A 39 -25.01 36.83 -19.61
CA LEU A 39 -24.19 36.92 -18.39
C LEU A 39 -24.66 38.05 -17.45
N ASP A 40 -25.22 39.12 -18.02
CA ASP A 40 -25.70 40.27 -17.26
C ASP A 40 -26.92 39.92 -16.40
N ALA A 41 -27.89 39.18 -16.96
CA ALA A 41 -29.05 38.69 -16.20
C ALA A 41 -28.67 37.70 -15.08
N ALA A 42 -27.57 36.97 -15.25
CA ALA A 42 -27.07 36.06 -14.22
C ALA A 42 -26.29 36.78 -13.10
N ARG A 43 -25.63 37.90 -13.41
CA ARG A 43 -24.95 38.78 -12.44
C ARG A 43 -25.92 39.45 -11.49
N ASP A 44 -27.11 39.81 -11.97
CA ASP A 44 -28.14 40.48 -11.17
C ASP A 44 -28.83 39.54 -10.17
N TRP A 45 -28.51 38.24 -10.18
CA TRP A 45 -29.09 37.29 -9.26
C TRP A 45 -28.49 37.44 -7.85
N PRO A 46 -29.26 37.89 -6.84
CA PRO A 46 -28.72 38.21 -5.51
C PRO A 46 -28.14 36.99 -4.77
N MET A 47 -28.58 35.78 -5.13
CA MET A 47 -28.08 34.53 -4.55
C MET A 47 -26.74 34.08 -5.14
N LEU A 48 -26.31 34.63 -6.29
CA LEU A 48 -25.09 34.21 -6.97
C LEU A 48 -23.85 34.41 -6.09
N GLY A 49 -23.75 35.56 -5.40
CA GLY A 49 -22.66 35.83 -4.47
C GLY A 49 -22.59 34.83 -3.32
N VAL A 50 -23.75 34.49 -2.73
CA VAL A 50 -23.86 33.51 -1.64
C VAL A 50 -23.44 32.12 -2.11
N VAL A 51 -23.92 31.69 -3.29
CA VAL A 51 -23.55 30.41 -3.91
C VAL A 51 -22.06 30.36 -4.21
N THR A 52 -21.46 31.46 -4.68
CA THR A 52 -20.03 31.53 -4.98
C THR A 52 -19.19 31.38 -3.72
N VAL A 53 -19.51 32.12 -2.65
CA VAL A 53 -18.81 32.02 -1.36
C VAL A 53 -18.95 30.62 -0.76
N PHE A 54 -20.14 30.02 -0.87
CA PHE A 54 -20.38 28.67 -0.40
C PHE A 54 -19.58 27.63 -1.20
N ALA A 55 -19.57 27.72 -2.53
CA ALA A 55 -18.82 26.80 -3.39
C ALA A 55 -17.31 26.90 -3.18
N VAL A 56 -16.78 28.13 -3.07
CA VAL A 56 -15.36 28.39 -2.81
C VAL A 56 -14.95 27.86 -1.43
N SER A 57 -15.74 28.15 -0.39
CA SER A 57 -15.45 27.65 0.97
C SER A 57 -15.46 26.12 1.04
N LEU A 58 -16.39 25.47 0.32
CA LEU A 58 -16.45 24.01 0.27
C LEU A 58 -15.23 23.43 -0.45
N ALA A 59 -14.84 23.99 -1.59
CA ALA A 59 -13.63 23.57 -2.32
C ALA A 59 -12.37 23.74 -1.45
N LEU A 60 -12.24 24.88 -0.75
CA LEU A 60 -11.12 25.13 0.16
C LEU A 60 -11.06 24.11 1.30
N SER A 61 -12.21 23.79 1.90
CA SER A 61 -12.31 22.80 2.98
C SER A 61 -11.88 21.40 2.53
N GLN A 62 -12.24 21.00 1.31
CA GLN A 62 -11.86 19.71 0.74
C GLN A 62 -10.36 19.66 0.44
N ILE A 63 -9.77 20.76 -0.05
CA ILE A 63 -8.31 20.88 -0.27
C ILE A 63 -7.55 20.76 1.05
N VAL A 64 -7.98 21.47 2.10
CA VAL A 64 -7.36 21.38 3.43
C VAL A 64 -7.48 19.96 3.99
N ALA A 65 -8.63 19.31 3.83
CA ALA A 65 -8.83 17.93 4.27
C ALA A 65 -7.91 16.94 3.54
N LEU A 66 -7.71 17.12 2.23
CA LEU A 66 -6.73 16.35 1.46
C LEU A 66 -5.30 16.63 1.90
N GLY A 67 -4.96 17.91 2.14
CA GLY A 67 -3.66 18.32 2.64
C GLY A 67 -3.33 17.69 3.99
N ILE A 68 -4.28 17.68 4.93
CA ILE A 68 -4.12 17.03 6.23
C ILE A 68 -3.94 15.52 6.08
N LYS A 69 -4.71 14.86 5.20
CA LYS A 69 -4.53 13.43 4.92
C LYS A 69 -3.15 13.14 4.33
N ALA A 70 -2.73 13.91 3.34
CA ALA A 70 -1.42 13.77 2.71
C ALA A 70 -0.28 14.04 3.71
N ALA A 71 -0.42 15.05 4.57
CA ALA A 71 0.55 15.37 5.62
C ALA A 71 0.62 14.25 6.67
N ARG A 72 -0.51 13.70 7.11
CA ARG A 72 -0.55 12.54 8.03
C ARG A 72 0.10 11.31 7.41
N GLU A 73 -0.16 11.05 6.13
CA GLU A 73 0.45 9.93 5.41
C GLU A 73 1.96 10.16 5.19
N TRP A 74 2.38 11.39 4.93
CA TRP A 74 3.80 11.74 4.82
C TRP A 74 4.52 11.61 6.17
N GLN A 75 3.87 12.03 7.26
CA GLN A 75 4.41 11.92 8.61
C GLN A 75 4.44 10.46 9.10
N SER A 76 3.46 9.62 8.73
CA SER A 76 3.51 8.19 9.04
C SER A 76 4.66 7.49 8.30
N ARG A 77 4.96 7.89 7.06
CA ARG A 77 6.13 7.39 6.29
C ARG A 77 7.48 7.78 6.88
N ARG A 78 7.56 8.83 7.72
CA ARG A 78 8.79 9.26 8.41
C ARG A 78 9.07 8.48 9.71
N LYS A 79 8.16 7.64 10.19
CA LYS A 79 8.42 6.83 11.38
C LYS A 79 9.54 5.82 11.07
N PRO A 80 10.51 5.63 11.98
CA PRO A 80 11.57 4.67 11.77
C PRO A 80 11.00 3.26 11.56
N PRO A 81 11.60 2.46 10.68
CA PRO A 81 11.16 1.10 10.39
C PRO A 81 11.03 0.30 11.68
N ARG A 82 9.83 -0.24 11.93
CA ARG A 82 9.56 -1.04 13.14
C ARG A 82 10.13 -2.44 13.02
N LEU A 83 10.30 -2.95 11.81
CA LEU A 83 10.77 -4.30 11.54
C LEU A 83 12.10 -4.29 10.79
N ASN A 84 13.02 -5.12 11.24
CA ASN A 84 14.25 -5.43 10.54
C ASN A 84 14.20 -6.90 10.12
N PHE A 85 14.46 -7.16 8.84
CA PHE A 85 14.51 -8.51 8.29
C PHE A 85 15.93 -8.84 7.89
N ILE A 86 16.46 -9.93 8.41
CA ILE A 86 17.78 -10.44 8.10
C ILE A 86 17.60 -11.77 7.37
N CYS A 87 18.22 -11.91 6.20
CA CYS A 87 18.20 -13.16 5.45
C CYS A 87 19.25 -14.11 6.03
N ASP A 88 18.81 -15.27 6.52
CA ASP A 88 19.72 -16.27 7.05
C ASP A 88 20.06 -17.27 5.93
N ASP A 89 21.09 -16.95 5.15
CA ASP A 89 21.56 -17.79 4.05
C ASP A 89 22.49 -18.93 4.52
N HIS A 90 22.86 -18.97 5.81
CA HIS A 90 23.97 -19.80 6.29
C HIS A 90 23.69 -21.31 6.43
N ARG A 91 22.47 -21.80 6.14
CA ARG A 91 22.09 -23.20 6.42
C ARG A 91 21.33 -23.92 5.30
N GLY A 92 21.36 -23.42 4.05
CA GLY A 92 20.57 -24.02 2.96
C GLY A 92 19.05 -23.98 3.19
N ARG A 93 18.60 -23.17 4.15
CA ARG A 93 17.18 -22.99 4.51
C ARG A 93 16.45 -22.09 3.51
N SER A 94 17.20 -21.36 2.69
CA SER A 94 16.71 -20.53 1.60
C SER A 94 17.15 -21.16 0.29
N PHE A 95 16.20 -21.66 -0.49
CA PHE A 95 16.47 -22.34 -1.75
C PHE A 95 15.38 -22.08 -2.78
N TRP A 96 15.67 -22.39 -4.04
CA TRP A 96 14.66 -22.45 -5.07
C TRP A 96 14.72 -23.80 -5.78
N ALA A 97 13.58 -24.32 -6.18
CA ALA A 97 13.45 -25.56 -6.93
C ALA A 97 12.55 -25.33 -8.14
N ASP A 98 12.92 -25.93 -9.27
CA ASP A 98 12.02 -26.06 -10.40
C ASP A 98 11.20 -27.34 -10.26
N GLY A 99 9.94 -27.27 -10.65
CA GLY A 99 9.00 -28.37 -10.71
C GLY A 99 7.95 -28.14 -11.79
N GLY A 100 6.92 -28.97 -11.79
CA GLY A 100 5.84 -28.92 -12.78
C GLY A 100 6.14 -29.70 -14.06
N THR A 101 5.25 -29.58 -15.03
CA THR A 101 5.34 -30.28 -16.33
C THR A 101 5.94 -29.37 -17.40
N ALA A 102 6.34 -29.94 -18.53
CA ALA A 102 6.83 -29.16 -19.68
C ALA A 102 5.82 -28.09 -20.15
N THR A 103 4.52 -28.35 -19.95
CA THR A 103 3.42 -27.45 -20.30
C THR A 103 3.11 -26.41 -19.22
N LYS A 104 3.41 -26.70 -17.95
CA LYS A 104 3.18 -25.80 -16.81
C LYS A 104 4.37 -25.82 -15.86
N PRO A 105 5.46 -25.10 -16.18
CA PRO A 105 6.63 -25.02 -15.33
C PRO A 105 6.32 -24.22 -14.07
N ILE A 106 6.79 -24.70 -12.92
CA ILE A 106 6.60 -24.08 -11.62
C ILE A 106 7.97 -23.86 -10.99
N THR A 107 8.24 -22.68 -10.48
CA THR A 107 9.41 -22.42 -9.62
C THR A 107 8.91 -22.21 -8.19
N GLN A 108 9.34 -23.08 -7.29
CA GLN A 108 9.12 -22.97 -5.86
C GLN A 108 10.28 -22.22 -5.22
N ILE A 109 9.97 -21.27 -4.36
CA ILE A 109 10.95 -20.49 -3.61
C ILE A 109 10.62 -20.61 -2.14
N ARG A 110 11.60 -21.04 -1.34
CA ARG A 110 11.57 -20.96 0.11
C ARG A 110 12.62 -19.97 0.56
N LEU A 111 12.20 -18.97 1.33
CA LEU A 111 13.07 -17.96 1.92
C LEU A 111 12.95 -18.01 3.43
N SER A 112 14.08 -18.17 4.11
CA SER A 112 14.17 -18.15 5.57
C SER A 112 14.78 -16.83 6.03
N LEU A 113 14.04 -16.11 6.88
CA LEU A 113 14.39 -14.79 7.39
C LEU A 113 14.27 -14.78 8.90
N THR A 114 15.08 -13.97 9.58
CA THR A 114 14.83 -13.61 10.96
C THR A 114 14.26 -12.19 10.98
N ALA A 115 13.04 -12.04 11.50
CA ALA A 115 12.42 -10.75 11.73
C ALA A 115 12.69 -10.28 13.16
N ASN A 116 13.15 -9.04 13.31
CA ASN A 116 13.39 -8.40 14.58
C ASN A 116 12.55 -7.13 14.68
N ASN A 117 11.82 -6.96 15.78
CA ASN A 117 11.06 -5.75 16.08
C ASN A 117 11.75 -4.97 17.21
N PRO A 118 12.67 -4.03 16.91
CA PRO A 118 13.30 -3.21 17.95
C PRO A 118 12.34 -2.21 18.61
N ALA A 119 11.18 -1.91 18.00
CA ALA A 119 10.22 -0.96 18.55
C ALA A 119 9.47 -1.56 19.75
N PRO A 120 8.94 -0.75 20.69
CA PRO A 120 8.18 -1.25 21.84
C PRO A 120 6.75 -1.72 21.50
N GLY A 121 6.25 -1.42 20.30
CA GLY A 121 4.91 -1.82 19.86
C GLY A 121 4.92 -3.15 19.11
N SER A 122 3.74 -3.77 18.96
CA SER A 122 3.58 -4.89 18.03
C SER A 122 3.65 -4.41 16.58
N ALA A 123 4.15 -5.28 15.71
CA ALA A 123 4.10 -5.09 14.27
C ALA A 123 3.75 -6.42 13.61
N ARG A 124 3.02 -6.34 12.50
CA ARG A 124 2.58 -7.52 11.75
C ARG A 124 2.80 -7.30 10.26
N VAL A 125 3.33 -8.32 9.60
CA VAL A 125 3.36 -8.37 8.14
C VAL A 125 1.98 -8.77 7.63
N VAL A 126 1.38 -7.90 6.84
CA VAL A 126 0.03 -8.11 6.29
C VAL A 126 0.11 -8.69 4.88
N LYS A 127 1.14 -8.30 4.13
CA LYS A 127 1.27 -8.69 2.73
C LYS A 127 2.72 -8.88 2.36
N VAL A 128 2.97 -9.89 1.55
CA VAL A 128 4.26 -10.08 0.88
C VAL A 128 4.05 -9.85 -0.60
N ARG A 129 5.07 -9.35 -1.29
CA ARG A 129 5.05 -9.20 -2.73
C ARG A 129 6.42 -9.53 -3.30
N ILE A 130 6.46 -10.38 -4.31
CA ILE A 130 7.69 -10.62 -5.05
C ILE A 130 7.89 -9.47 -6.02
N ARG A 131 9.01 -8.76 -5.87
CA ARG A 131 9.36 -7.67 -6.77
C ARG A 131 9.87 -8.27 -8.07
N ARG A 132 9.02 -8.19 -9.09
CA ARG A 132 9.22 -8.68 -10.46
C ARG A 132 10.69 -8.54 -10.92
N PRO A 133 11.40 -9.63 -11.22
CA PRO A 133 12.27 -9.64 -12.39
C PRO A 133 11.38 -9.28 -13.59
N ARG A 134 11.87 -8.46 -14.53
CA ARG A 134 11.11 -7.75 -15.60
C ARG A 134 10.03 -8.54 -16.39
N PHE A 135 9.85 -9.83 -16.18
CA PHE A 135 9.03 -10.75 -16.97
C PHE A 135 7.91 -11.50 -16.20
N ILE A 136 7.68 -11.24 -14.91
CA ILE A 136 6.62 -11.94 -14.14
C ILE A 136 5.30 -11.16 -14.15
N ARG A 137 4.23 -11.75 -14.71
CA ARG A 137 2.85 -11.18 -14.68
C ARG A 137 2.07 -11.60 -13.44
N ALA A 138 2.24 -12.83 -12.96
CA ALA A 138 1.63 -13.36 -11.74
C ALA A 138 2.66 -14.16 -10.92
N ALA A 139 2.75 -13.87 -9.63
CA ALA A 139 3.46 -14.69 -8.64
C ALA A 139 2.49 -14.88 -7.49
N GLU A 140 2.11 -16.12 -7.21
CA GLU A 140 1.24 -16.45 -6.10
C GLU A 140 2.12 -16.77 -4.89
N ILE A 141 1.83 -16.10 -3.78
CA ILE A 141 2.55 -16.37 -2.52
C ILE A 141 1.71 -17.41 -1.80
N SER A 142 2.21 -18.65 -1.76
CA SER A 142 1.49 -19.79 -1.23
C SER A 142 1.37 -19.74 0.28
N SER A 143 2.42 -19.30 0.98
CA SER A 143 2.36 -19.16 2.43
C SER A 143 3.44 -18.23 2.98
N LEU A 144 3.06 -17.43 3.96
CA LEU A 144 3.97 -16.77 4.89
C LEU A 144 3.76 -17.46 6.24
N SER A 145 4.82 -17.85 6.93
CA SER A 145 4.74 -18.41 8.29
C SER A 145 5.73 -17.71 9.20
N PHE A 146 5.26 -17.36 10.39
CA PHE A 146 6.09 -16.86 11.48
C PHE A 146 6.19 -17.94 12.55
N GLN A 147 7.42 -18.30 12.90
CA GLN A 147 7.77 -19.14 14.03
C GLN A 147 8.32 -18.23 15.13
N SER A 148 7.43 -17.83 16.05
CA SER A 148 7.83 -17.06 17.24
C SER A 148 8.28 -18.03 18.33
N PRO A 149 9.42 -17.75 19.02
CA PRO A 149 9.88 -18.58 20.12
C PRO A 149 8.99 -18.53 21.38
N MET A 150 8.07 -17.56 21.48
CA MET A 150 7.15 -17.42 22.63
C MET A 150 5.69 -17.55 22.19
N GLN A 151 5.22 -18.78 21.96
CA GLN A 151 3.83 -19.11 22.25
C GLN A 151 3.81 -20.26 23.26
N ILE A 152 3.71 -19.91 24.53
CA ILE A 152 3.38 -20.85 25.60
C ILE A 152 1.98 -21.40 25.26
N GLY A 153 1.93 -22.63 24.73
CA GLY A 153 0.69 -23.41 24.58
C GLY A 153 -0.14 -23.20 23.31
N GLY A 154 0.38 -22.67 22.20
CA GLY A 154 -0.39 -22.46 20.97
C GLY A 154 0.43 -22.64 19.68
N SER A 155 -0.26 -23.03 18.60
CA SER A 155 0.27 -23.36 17.26
C SER A 155 1.60 -22.68 16.89
N ILE A 156 2.65 -23.50 16.71
CA ILE A 156 4.04 -23.12 16.40
C ILE A 156 4.15 -22.29 15.10
N TYR A 157 3.13 -22.34 14.24
CA TYR A 157 3.09 -21.61 12.98
C TYR A 157 1.84 -20.74 12.91
N SER A 158 2.03 -19.44 12.74
CA SER A 158 0.96 -18.51 12.40
C SER A 158 1.29 -17.79 11.10
N SER A 159 0.40 -17.90 10.11
CA SER A 159 0.53 -17.16 8.85
C SER A 159 0.26 -15.65 8.99
N LYS A 160 -0.18 -15.26 10.19
CA LYS A 160 -0.57 -13.90 10.56
C LYS A 160 0.22 -13.41 11.78
N GLY A 161 1.35 -14.04 12.10
CA GLY A 161 2.10 -13.81 13.32
C GLY A 161 2.39 -12.33 13.58
N THR A 162 1.94 -11.86 14.75
CA THR A 162 2.29 -10.54 15.26
C THR A 162 3.62 -10.66 15.99
N LEU A 163 4.59 -9.82 15.65
CA LEU A 163 5.86 -9.72 16.35
C LEU A 163 5.77 -8.60 17.39
N PHE A 164 5.82 -8.96 18.67
CA PHE A 164 5.78 -7.97 19.74
C PHE A 164 7.11 -7.22 19.86
N GLY A 165 7.07 -6.10 20.59
CA GLY A 165 8.24 -5.25 20.71
C GLY A 165 9.42 -5.93 21.40
N LYS A 166 10.63 -5.63 20.93
CA LYS A 166 11.91 -6.21 21.35
C LYS A 166 12.03 -7.73 21.15
N GLN A 167 11.17 -8.32 20.32
CA GLN A 167 11.22 -9.75 19.99
C GLN A 167 11.84 -10.00 18.62
N SER A 168 12.41 -11.20 18.48
CA SER A 168 12.83 -11.75 17.19
C SER A 168 12.09 -13.05 16.93
N ALA A 169 11.76 -13.30 15.68
CA ALA A 169 11.09 -14.52 15.22
C ALA A 169 11.67 -14.99 13.89
N ASP A 170 11.76 -16.30 13.73
CA ASP A 170 12.11 -16.90 12.45
C ASP A 170 10.87 -16.92 11.56
N CYS A 171 11.07 -16.59 10.29
CA CYS A 171 10.02 -16.38 9.31
C CYS A 171 10.37 -17.16 8.06
N HIS A 172 9.39 -17.89 7.52
CA HIS A 172 9.52 -18.56 6.25
C HIS A 172 8.53 -17.99 5.25
N ILE A 173 9.03 -17.66 4.05
CA ILE A 173 8.21 -17.26 2.92
C ILE A 173 8.32 -18.37 1.90
N ASP A 174 7.21 -19.06 1.66
CA ASP A 174 7.07 -20.01 0.58
C ASP A 174 6.26 -19.36 -0.54
N ALA A 175 6.80 -19.36 -1.74
CA ALA A 175 6.15 -18.82 -2.92
C ALA A 175 6.21 -19.80 -4.08
N ILE A 176 5.10 -19.89 -4.81
CA ILE A 176 4.96 -20.77 -5.97
C ILE A 176 4.71 -19.88 -7.17
N ILE A 177 5.62 -19.94 -8.14
CA ILE A 177 5.55 -19.10 -9.33
C ILE A 177 5.31 -20.02 -10.51
N GLU A 178 4.19 -19.82 -11.22
CA GLU A 178 3.81 -20.62 -12.41
C GLU A 178 4.63 -20.24 -13.65
N ARG A 179 5.96 -20.19 -13.49
CA ARG A 179 6.91 -19.97 -14.56
C ARG A 179 8.29 -20.40 -14.11
N LYS A 180 9.08 -20.92 -15.04
CA LYS A 180 10.53 -21.12 -14.86
C LYS A 180 11.24 -19.77 -14.71
N LEU A 181 11.88 -19.55 -13.56
CA LEU A 181 12.62 -18.30 -13.28
C LEU A 181 14.14 -18.45 -13.32
N GLY A 182 14.64 -19.64 -13.03
CA GLY A 182 16.07 -19.94 -13.00
C GLY A 182 16.52 -20.75 -14.21
N ALA A 183 17.81 -20.65 -14.52
CA ALA A 183 18.49 -21.67 -15.31
C ALA A 183 18.99 -22.75 -14.35
N ALA A 184 18.95 -24.01 -14.80
CA ALA A 184 19.44 -25.14 -14.00
C ALA A 184 20.86 -24.87 -13.51
N GLY A 185 21.13 -25.13 -12.22
CA GLY A 185 22.43 -24.92 -11.59
C GLY A 185 22.84 -23.46 -11.37
N LYS A 186 22.03 -22.46 -11.77
CA LYS A 186 22.35 -21.04 -11.53
C LYS A 186 21.57 -20.49 -10.34
N ALA A 187 22.25 -19.70 -9.53
CA ALA A 187 21.58 -19.03 -8.42
C ALA A 187 20.53 -18.01 -8.91
N LEU A 188 19.39 -17.97 -8.23
CA LEU A 188 18.27 -17.10 -8.54
C LEU A 188 18.32 -15.85 -7.65
N ARG A 189 18.35 -14.66 -8.26
CA ARG A 189 18.25 -13.39 -7.51
C ARG A 189 16.79 -12.99 -7.37
N VAL A 190 16.34 -12.84 -6.13
CA VAL A 190 14.95 -12.48 -5.83
C VAL A 190 14.90 -11.33 -4.85
N ALA A 191 13.84 -10.55 -4.97
CA ALA A 191 13.55 -9.46 -4.05
C ALA A 191 12.11 -9.59 -3.57
N PHE A 192 11.93 -9.56 -2.26
CA PHE A 192 10.63 -9.58 -1.61
C PHE A 192 10.40 -8.21 -0.97
N ASP A 193 9.22 -7.66 -1.24
CA ASP A 193 8.69 -6.48 -0.57
C ASP A 193 7.68 -7.00 0.47
N LEU A 194 8.03 -6.91 1.74
CA LEU A 194 7.19 -7.22 2.91
C LEU A 194 6.46 -5.94 3.32
N ILE A 195 5.15 -5.99 3.51
CA ILE A 195 4.32 -4.83 3.82
C ILE A 195 3.68 -5.06 5.18
N ASP A 196 3.93 -4.14 6.11
CA ASP A 196 3.31 -4.20 7.43
C ASP A 196 1.90 -3.59 7.49
N GLU A 197 1.26 -3.69 8.65
CA GLU A 197 -0.05 -3.10 8.93
C GLU A 197 -0.11 -1.59 8.78
N SER A 198 1.02 -0.89 8.85
CA SER A 198 1.12 0.55 8.62
C SER A 198 1.31 0.91 7.14
N GLY A 199 1.42 -0.10 6.27
CA GLY A 199 1.71 0.06 4.85
C GLY A 199 3.20 0.31 4.56
N GLN A 200 4.08 0.21 5.56
CA GLN A 200 5.52 0.36 5.36
C GLN A 200 6.07 -0.86 4.62
N VAL A 201 6.93 -0.59 3.63
CA VAL A 201 7.49 -1.61 2.75
C VAL A 201 8.94 -1.90 3.14
N TYR A 202 9.22 -3.13 3.53
CA TYR A 202 10.54 -3.65 3.85
C TYR A 202 11.03 -4.53 2.72
N ARG A 203 12.21 -4.21 2.19
CA ARG A 203 12.77 -4.92 1.05
C ARG A 203 13.85 -5.87 1.48
N VAL A 204 13.67 -7.14 1.16
CA VAL A 204 14.67 -8.18 1.33
C VAL A 204 15.16 -8.62 -0.04
N ARG A 205 16.48 -8.59 -0.25
CA ARG A 205 17.12 -9.06 -1.47
C ARG A 205 18.05 -10.21 -1.09
N THR A 206 17.92 -11.33 -1.79
CA THR A 206 18.80 -12.48 -1.58
C THR A 206 19.11 -13.16 -2.91
N LYS A 207 20.16 -13.98 -2.89
CA LYS A 207 20.59 -14.88 -3.95
C LYS A 207 20.33 -16.31 -3.48
N LEU A 208 19.27 -16.92 -3.99
CA LEU A 208 18.90 -18.28 -3.67
C LEU A 208 19.73 -19.27 -4.48
N LEU A 209 20.28 -20.27 -3.81
CA LEU A 209 20.92 -21.40 -4.46
C LEU A 209 19.84 -22.40 -4.92
N PRO A 210 20.08 -23.12 -6.03
CA PRO A 210 19.20 -24.23 -6.40
C PRO A 210 19.15 -25.24 -5.25
N SER A 211 18.00 -25.87 -5.06
CA SER A 211 17.90 -27.04 -4.17
C SER A 211 19.01 -28.03 -4.52
N PRO A 212 19.68 -28.63 -3.50
CA PRO A 212 20.49 -29.82 -3.75
C PRO A 212 19.64 -30.94 -4.37
#